data_AF-A0A2M8NTR5-F1
#
_entry.id   AF-A0A2M8NTR5-F1
#
_cell.length_a   1.000
_cell.length_b   1.000
_cell.length_c   1.000
_cell.angle_alpha   90.00
_cell.angle_beta   90.00
_cell.angle_gamma   90.00
#
_symmetry.space_group_name_H-M   'P 1'
#
loop_
_entity.id
_entity.type
_entity.pdbx_description
1 polymer ?
#
loop_
_entity_poly.entity_id
_entity_poly.type
_entity_poly.pdbx_seq_one_letter_code
_entity_poly.pdbx_strand_id
1 'polypeptide(L)'
;MVLGVLLKFARMAVEGVMNQIAQQINVIQDQVLQVIMSQLNPLRDAWKGQGANRFFEEMEQIVIPNIQKMMNYGNDYAGNIRKAMDIIEQADNRAMSIINGILDDFNIF
;
A
#
# COMPACT_ATOMS: atom_id res chain seq x y z
N MET A 1 2.02 28.46 12.32
CA MET A 1 1.32 27.57 13.28
C MET A 1 0.15 26.79 12.67
N VAL A 2 -0.80 27.42 11.97
CA VAL A 2 -2.00 26.73 11.42
C VAL A 2 -1.65 25.64 10.38
N LEU A 3 -0.70 25.90 9.48
CA LEU A 3 -0.24 24.95 8.46
C LEU A 3 0.34 23.65 9.07
N GLY A 4 1.19 23.78 10.09
CA GLY A 4 1.76 22.63 10.80
C GLY A 4 0.72 21.79 11.54
N VAL A 5 -0.37 22.39 12.02
CA VAL A 5 -1.49 21.67 12.65
C VAL A 5 -2.29 20.89 11.59
N LEU A 6 -2.62 21.52 10.46
CA LEU A 6 -3.32 20.86 9.35
C LEU A 6 -2.51 19.71 8.74
N LEU A 7 -1.19 19.88 8.62
CA LEU A 7 -0.27 18.83 8.17
C LEU A 7 -0.21 17.64 9.11
N LYS A 8 -0.27 17.87 10.43
CA LYS A 8 -0.36 16.78 11.41
C LYS A 8 -1.65 15.98 11.27
N PHE A 9 -2.79 16.65 11.04
CA PHE A 9 -4.05 15.96 10.76
C PHE A 9 -4.02 15.19 9.44
N ALA A 10 -3.44 15.77 8.39
CA ALA A 10 -3.24 15.08 7.12
C ALA A 10 -2.36 13.83 7.26
N ARG A 11 -1.27 13.90 8.04
CA ARG A 11 -0.43 12.74 8.36
C ARG A 11 -1.23 11.63 9.05
N MET A 12 -1.97 11.96 10.11
CA MET A 12 -2.77 10.96 10.83
C MET A 12 -3.82 10.30 9.92
N ALA A 13 -4.49 11.07 9.07
CA ALA A 13 -5.46 10.53 8.11
C ALA A 13 -4.79 9.60 7.09
N VAL A 14 -3.63 10.00 6.55
CA VAL A 14 -2.88 9.19 5.59
C VAL A 14 -2.30 7.93 6.23
N GLU A 15 -1.77 8.01 7.45
CA GLU A 15 -1.34 6.84 8.22
C GLU A 15 -2.50 5.86 8.43
N GLY A 16 -3.70 6.37 8.71
CA GLY A 16 -4.92 5.55 8.78
C GLY A 16 -5.21 4.79 7.49
N VAL A 17 -5.17 5.47 6.34
CA VAL A 17 -5.36 4.85 5.02
C VAL A 17 -4.25 3.83 4.73
N MET A 18 -3.01 4.16 5.04
CA MET A 18 -1.85 3.27 4.87
C MET A 18 -2.01 1.98 5.68
N ASN A 19 -2.49 2.08 6.91
CA ASN A 19 -2.77 0.92 7.75
C ASN A 19 -3.89 0.05 7.17
N GLN A 20 -4.95 0.67 6.62
CA GLN A 20 -6.02 -0.06 5.95
C GLN A 20 -5.54 -0.78 4.69
N ILE A 21 -4.67 -0.15 3.89
CA ILE A 21 -4.06 -0.78 2.71
C ILE A 21 -3.21 -1.98 3.13
N ALA A 22 -2.35 -1.82 4.15
CA ALA A 22 -1.53 -2.91 4.67
C ALA A 22 -2.38 -4.09 5.16
N GLN A 23 -3.49 -3.81 5.85
CA GLN A 23 -4.44 -4.84 6.27
C GLN A 23 -5.06 -5.57 5.06
N GLN A 24 -5.47 -4.85 4.03
CA GLN A 24 -6.04 -5.48 2.83
C GLN A 24 -5.02 -6.37 2.10
N ILE A 25 -3.75 -5.96 2.06
CA ILE A 25 -2.68 -6.80 1.48
C ILE A 25 -2.52 -8.09 2.27
N ASN A 26 -2.49 -8.01 3.61
CA ASN A 26 -2.40 -9.20 4.47
C ASN A 26 -3.62 -10.12 4.30
N VAL A 27 -4.83 -9.56 4.16
CA VAL A 27 -6.04 -10.34 3.88
C VAL A 27 -5.89 -11.12 2.57
N ILE A 28 -5.41 -10.48 1.50
CA ILE A 28 -5.21 -11.16 0.21
C ILE A 28 -4.17 -12.28 0.33
N GLN A 29 -3.06 -12.02 1.03
CA GLN A 29 -2.00 -13.00 1.21
C GLN A 29 -2.45 -14.21 2.05
N ASP A 30 -2.96 -13.95 3.25
CA ASP A 30 -3.16 -14.98 4.26
C ASP A 30 -4.54 -15.63 4.17
N GLN A 31 -5.58 -14.87 3.78
CA GLN A 31 -6.94 -15.38 3.76
C GLN A 31 -7.38 -15.86 2.39
N VAL A 32 -6.70 -15.44 1.31
CA VAL A 32 -7.04 -15.87 -0.04
C VAL A 32 -5.98 -16.81 -0.60
N LEU A 33 -4.74 -16.36 -0.77
CA LEU A 33 -3.69 -17.18 -1.40
C LEU A 33 -3.37 -18.44 -0.59
N GLN A 34 -3.13 -18.32 0.71
CA GLN A 34 -2.86 -19.51 1.54
C GLN A 34 -4.05 -20.48 1.57
N VAL A 35 -5.28 -19.97 1.60
CA VAL A 35 -6.49 -20.81 1.61
C VAL A 35 -6.62 -21.55 0.29
N ILE A 36 -6.44 -20.87 -0.85
CA ILE A 36 -6.42 -21.50 -2.16
C ILE A 36 -5.35 -22.60 -2.19
N MET A 37 -4.11 -22.30 -1.80
CA MET A 37 -3.01 -23.27 -1.84
C MET A 37 -3.27 -24.47 -0.92
N SER A 38 -3.80 -24.23 0.29
CA SER A 38 -4.09 -25.30 1.26
C SER A 38 -5.22 -26.22 0.82
N GLN A 39 -6.23 -25.71 0.11
CA GLN A 39 -7.30 -26.52 -0.44
C GLN A 39 -6.91 -27.23 -1.74
N LEU A 40 -6.07 -26.61 -2.57
CA LEU A 40 -5.69 -27.15 -3.87
C LEU A 40 -4.58 -28.21 -3.78
N ASN A 41 -3.63 -28.05 -2.87
CA ASN A 41 -2.49 -28.98 -2.76
C ASN A 41 -2.92 -30.44 -2.53
N PRO A 42 -3.86 -30.77 -1.62
CA PRO A 42 -4.34 -32.15 -1.45
C PRO A 42 -5.05 -32.70 -2.70
N LEU A 43 -5.69 -31.83 -3.48
CA LEU A 43 -6.45 -32.22 -4.66
C LEU A 43 -5.56 -32.49 -5.88
N ARG A 44 -4.33 -31.97 -5.92
CA ARG A 44 -3.41 -32.15 -7.06
C ARG A 44 -3.12 -33.61 -7.37
N ASP A 45 -3.04 -34.44 -6.31
CA ASP A 45 -2.77 -35.87 -6.45
C ASP A 45 -4.01 -36.75 -6.36
N ALA A 46 -5.07 -36.28 -5.68
CA ALA A 46 -6.31 -37.02 -5.57
C ALA A 46 -7.24 -36.85 -6.79
N TRP A 47 -7.23 -35.69 -7.44
CA TRP A 47 -8.10 -35.38 -8.57
C TRP A 47 -7.33 -35.45 -9.90
N LYS A 48 -7.58 -36.51 -10.67
CA LYS A 48 -6.94 -36.75 -11.97
C LYS A 48 -7.96 -36.67 -13.11
N GLY A 49 -7.49 -36.26 -14.28
CA GLY A 49 -8.29 -36.18 -15.52
C GLY A 49 -8.08 -34.85 -16.26
N GLN A 50 -8.58 -34.75 -17.49
CA GLN A 50 -8.40 -33.57 -18.34
C GLN A 50 -8.98 -32.30 -17.70
N GLY A 51 -10.15 -32.41 -17.05
CA GLY A 51 -10.77 -31.30 -16.33
C GLY A 51 -9.95 -30.83 -15.13
N ALA A 52 -9.39 -31.77 -14.35
CA ALA A 52 -8.50 -31.45 -13.23
C ALA A 52 -7.25 -30.72 -13.72
N ASN A 53 -6.60 -31.26 -14.78
CA ASN A 53 -5.41 -30.65 -15.36
C ASN A 53 -5.68 -29.22 -15.84
N ARG A 54 -6.79 -28.99 -16.57
CA ARG A 54 -7.18 -27.67 -17.05
C ARG A 54 -7.49 -26.70 -15.90
N PHE A 55 -8.17 -27.18 -14.86
CA PHE A 55 -8.44 -26.37 -13.68
C PHE A 55 -7.14 -25.92 -13.01
N PHE A 56 -6.21 -26.84 -12.74
CA PHE A 56 -4.92 -26.49 -12.13
C PHE A 56 -4.09 -25.57 -13.04
N GLU A 57 -4.15 -25.78 -14.35
CA GLU A 57 -3.51 -24.91 -15.32
C GLU A 57 -4.07 -23.48 -15.27
N GLU A 58 -5.40 -23.30 -15.27
CA GLU A 58 -6.03 -21.98 -15.14
C GLU A 58 -5.71 -21.33 -13.78
N MET A 59 -5.65 -22.11 -12.71
CA MET A 59 -5.26 -21.62 -11.39
C MET A 59 -3.82 -21.13 -11.34
N GLU A 60 -2.88 -21.91 -11.89
CA GLU A 60 -1.44 -21.60 -11.89
C GLU A 60 -1.08 -20.47 -12.88
N GLN A 61 -1.76 -20.40 -14.03
CA GLN A 61 -1.42 -19.43 -15.09
C GLN A 61 -2.18 -18.11 -14.98
N ILE A 62 -3.40 -18.11 -14.44
CA ILE A 62 -4.29 -16.95 -14.46
C ILE A 62 -4.62 -16.49 -13.04
N VAL A 63 -5.20 -17.38 -12.22
CA VAL A 63 -5.82 -16.96 -10.96
C VAL A 63 -4.77 -16.56 -9.92
N ILE A 64 -3.83 -17.45 -9.59
CA ILE A 64 -2.78 -17.17 -8.60
C ILE A 64 -1.94 -15.95 -9.01
N PRO A 65 -1.44 -15.84 -10.26
CA PRO A 65 -0.67 -14.68 -10.69
C PRO A 65 -1.46 -13.37 -10.61
N ASN A 66 -2.76 -13.36 -10.94
CA ASN A 66 -3.57 -12.15 -10.86
C ASN A 66 -3.80 -11.71 -9.40
N ILE A 67 -3.97 -12.64 -8.47
CA ILE A 67 -4.05 -12.32 -7.04
C ILE A 67 -2.73 -11.73 -6.55
N GLN A 68 -1.58 -12.27 -6.97
CA GLN A 68 -0.27 -11.71 -6.64
C GLN A 68 -0.09 -10.29 -7.22
N LYS A 69 -0.57 -10.03 -8.44
CA LYS A 69 -0.57 -8.68 -9.01
C LYS A 69 -1.39 -7.70 -8.17
N MET A 70 -2.54 -8.13 -7.62
CA MET A 70 -3.33 -7.28 -6.72
C MET A 70 -2.56 -6.88 -5.47
N MET A 71 -1.78 -7.80 -4.87
CA MET A 71 -0.90 -7.48 -3.74
C MET A 71 0.16 -6.45 -4.14
N ASN A 72 0.76 -6.60 -5.32
CA ASN A 72 1.76 -5.65 -5.82
C ASN A 72 1.15 -4.25 -6.01
N TYR A 73 -0.05 -4.15 -6.56
CA TYR A 73 -0.75 -2.85 -6.66
C TYR A 73 -1.04 -2.24 -5.29
N GLY A 74 -1.40 -3.05 -4.29
CA GLY A 74 -1.55 -2.56 -2.92
C GLY A 74 -0.25 -1.96 -2.38
N ASN A 75 0.87 -2.66 -2.56
CA ASN A 75 2.20 -2.20 -2.13
C ASN A 75 2.64 -0.94 -2.89
N ASP A 76 2.42 -0.87 -4.20
CA ASP A 76 2.77 0.28 -5.03
C ASP A 76 1.94 1.51 -4.62
N TYR A 77 0.64 1.31 -4.38
CA TYR A 77 -0.25 2.37 -3.92
C TYR A 77 0.18 2.92 -2.55
N ALA A 78 0.50 2.02 -1.60
CA ALA A 78 1.07 2.39 -0.31
C ALA A 78 2.39 3.16 -0.45
N GLY A 79 3.29 2.71 -1.34
CA GLY A 79 4.55 3.41 -1.62
C GLY A 79 4.35 4.81 -2.20
N ASN A 80 3.42 4.95 -3.15
CA ASN A 80 3.10 6.24 -3.78
C ASN A 80 2.49 7.24 -2.80
N ILE A 81 1.63 6.77 -1.89
CA ILE A 81 1.06 7.62 -0.82
C ILE A 81 2.16 8.11 0.12
N ARG A 82 3.07 7.23 0.57
CA ARG A 82 4.21 7.66 1.41
C ARG A 82 5.07 8.71 0.70
N LYS A 83 5.40 8.47 -0.57
CA LYS A 83 6.17 9.42 -1.37
C LYS A 83 5.46 10.78 -1.49
N ALA A 84 4.15 10.80 -1.66
CA ALA A 84 3.38 12.04 -1.69
C ALA A 84 3.46 12.80 -0.35
N MET A 85 3.42 12.09 0.79
CA MET A 85 3.59 12.68 2.11
C MET A 85 4.99 13.28 2.31
N ASP A 86 6.03 12.58 1.87
CA ASP A 86 7.41 13.09 1.97
C ASP A 86 7.59 14.37 1.15
N ILE A 87 6.97 14.45 -0.04
CA ILE A 87 7.00 15.66 -0.88
C ILE A 87 6.31 16.84 -0.16
N ILE A 88 5.16 16.58 0.45
CA ILE A 88 4.41 17.60 1.19
C ILE A 88 5.22 18.11 2.40
N GLU A 89 5.87 17.21 3.15
CA GLU A 89 6.73 17.57 4.28
C GLU A 89 7.95 18.41 3.84
N GLN A 90 8.60 18.03 2.74
CA GLN A 90 9.70 18.82 2.20
C GLN A 90 9.24 20.22 1.75
N ALA A 91 8.05 20.33 1.16
CA ALA A 91 7.49 21.62 0.77
C ALA A 91 7.19 22.51 1.99
N ASP A 92 6.62 21.95 3.06
CA ASP A 92 6.35 22.68 4.30
C ASP A 92 7.64 23.16 4.97
N ASN A 93 8.65 22.30 5.07
CA ASN A 93 9.95 22.66 5.63
C ASN A 93 10.61 23.82 4.86
N ARG A 94 10.51 23.83 3.52
CA ARG A 94 10.99 24.93 2.69
C ARG A 94 10.19 26.21 2.92
N ALA A 95 8.86 26.13 2.98
CA ALA A 95 8.01 27.28 3.23
C ALA A 95 8.29 27.91 4.60
N MET A 96 8.44 27.09 5.64
CA MET A 96 8.80 27.54 7.00
C MET A 96 10.19 28.17 7.04
N SER A 97 11.17 27.62 6.31
CA SER A 97 12.51 28.21 6.21
C SER A 97 12.46 29.61 5.58
N ILE A 98 11.64 29.81 4.54
CA ILE A 98 11.47 31.12 3.89
C ILE A 98 10.78 32.10 4.85
N ILE A 99 9.70 31.68 5.52
CA ILE A 99 8.99 32.52 6.49
C ILE A 99 9.91 32.95 7.62
N ASN A 100 10.70 32.03 8.19
CA ASN A 100 11.62 32.36 9.27
C ASN A 100 12.70 33.34 8.81
N GLY A 101 13.26 33.17 7.60
CA GLY A 101 14.22 34.13 7.04
C GLY A 101 13.61 35.53 6.86
N ILE A 102 12.37 35.61 6.38
CA ILE A 102 11.64 36.88 6.25
C ILE A 102 11.39 37.51 7.64
N LEU A 103 10.98 36.71 8.63
CA LEU A 103 10.73 37.21 9.98
C LEU A 103 12.02 37.72 10.63
N ASP A 104 13.15 37.05 10.44
CA ASP A 104 14.46 37.53 10.92
C ASP A 104 14.84 38.87 10.26
N ASP A 105 14.59 39.03 8.96
CA ASP A 105 14.79 40.29 8.23
C ASP A 105 13.87 41.43 8.70
N PHE A 106 12.72 41.12 9.32
CA PHE A 106 11.81 42.11 9.91
C PHE A 106 12.03 42.32 11.42
N ASN A 107 12.83 41.48 12.09
CA ASN A 107 13.11 41.57 13.52
C ASN A 107 14.34 42.43 13.86
N ILE A 108 14.65 43.40 13.00
CA ILE A 108 15.77 44.36 13.11
C ILE A 108 15.39 45.67 13.85
N PHE A 109 14.39 45.63 14.72
CA PHE A 109 14.15 46.65 15.76
C PHE A 109 13.98 46.01 17.13
#